data_AF-A0A8R7Q7Y7-F1
#
_entry.id   AF-A0A8R7Q7Y7-F1
#
_cell.length_a   1.000
_cell.length_b   1.000
_cell.length_c   1.000
_cell.angle_alpha   90.00
_cell.angle_beta   90.00
_cell.angle_gamma   90.00
#
_symmetry.space_group_name_H-M   'P 1'
#
loop_
_entity.id
_entity.type
_entity.pdbx_description
1 polymer ?
#
loop_
_entity_poly.entity_id
_entity_poly.type
_entity_poly.pdbx_seq_one_letter_code
_entity_poly.pdbx_strand_id
1 'polypeptide(L)'
;MASPSSSLCSSLGYPRAASLGARRRAGFSSSRKLFQVKASRVDSFSKSDIIVSPSILSANFAKLGEQVKAVEVAGCDWIHVDVMDGRFVPNITIGPLIVDALRPVTDLPLDVHLMIVEPEQRIPDFIKAGADIVSVHCEQTATIHLHRTVDQEEHTFDFLAS
;
A
#
# COMPACT_ATOMS: atom_id res chain seq x y z
N MET A 1 6.26 -50.79 56.90
CA MET A 1 6.90 -49.53 57.35
C MET A 1 8.39 -49.60 57.03
N ALA A 2 8.95 -48.48 56.57
CA ALA A 2 10.37 -48.18 56.29
C ALA A 2 10.96 -48.60 54.93
N SER A 3 11.05 -47.60 54.02
CA SER A 3 12.08 -47.39 52.99
C SER A 3 13.47 -47.13 53.65
N PRO A 4 14.57 -46.79 52.93
CA PRO A 4 14.81 -46.70 51.48
C PRO A 4 16.13 -47.37 51.00
N SER A 5 16.33 -47.52 49.69
CA SER A 5 17.65 -47.74 49.10
C SER A 5 17.80 -46.93 47.81
N SER A 6 18.78 -46.03 47.76
CA SER A 6 19.22 -45.34 46.55
C SER A 6 20.64 -45.78 46.23
N SER A 7 20.77 -46.32 45.03
CA SER A 7 21.94 -47.03 44.51
C SER A 7 23.04 -46.09 44.03
N LEU A 8 24.25 -46.54 44.29
CA LEU A 8 25.55 -45.97 43.94
C LEU A 8 25.74 -45.77 42.43
N CYS A 9 26.30 -44.61 42.12
CA CYS A 9 26.93 -44.28 40.85
C CYS A 9 28.22 -45.11 40.69
N SER A 10 28.40 -45.78 39.55
CA SER A 10 29.66 -46.46 39.21
C SER A 10 30.04 -46.16 37.76
N SER A 11 31.25 -45.65 37.65
CA SER A 11 32.08 -45.38 36.47
C SER A 11 32.12 -46.51 35.42
N LEU A 12 32.14 -46.15 34.13
CA LEU A 12 32.77 -46.94 33.07
C LEU A 12 33.07 -46.09 31.81
N GLY A 13 34.37 -45.99 31.49
CA GLY A 13 35.01 -46.02 30.17
C GLY A 13 34.47 -45.24 28.95
N TYR A 14 35.24 -44.21 28.56
CA TYR A 14 35.70 -43.79 27.20
C TYR A 14 35.27 -44.61 25.96
N PRO A 15 35.03 -43.96 24.78
CA PRO A 15 36.17 -43.51 23.96
C PRO A 15 36.03 -42.16 23.22
N ARG A 16 37.20 -41.68 22.82
CA ARG A 16 37.49 -40.47 22.05
C ARG A 16 37.37 -40.77 20.55
N ALA A 17 37.03 -39.71 19.79
CA ALA A 17 37.16 -39.49 18.34
C ALA A 17 35.90 -39.70 17.48
N ALA A 18 35.38 -38.57 16.96
CA ALA A 18 35.17 -38.37 15.53
C ALA A 18 34.75 -36.90 15.28
N SER A 19 35.56 -36.20 14.50
CA SER A 19 35.28 -34.89 13.93
C SER A 19 34.00 -34.93 13.09
N LEU A 20 32.95 -34.22 13.53
CA LEU A 20 31.72 -34.03 12.76
C LEU A 20 31.41 -32.54 12.67
N GLY A 21 31.76 -31.99 11.50
CA GLY A 21 31.05 -30.94 10.78
C GLY A 21 30.60 -29.73 11.59
N ALA A 22 31.31 -28.61 11.39
CA ALA A 22 30.80 -27.28 11.66
C ALA A 22 29.40 -27.12 11.00
N ARG A 23 28.34 -27.23 11.81
CA ARG A 23 26.99 -26.80 11.41
C ARG A 23 27.04 -25.29 11.24
N ARG A 24 27.32 -24.85 10.01
CA ARG A 24 27.03 -23.49 9.56
C ARG A 24 25.55 -23.23 9.88
N ARG A 25 25.29 -22.32 10.82
CA ARG A 25 23.97 -21.71 10.94
C ARG A 25 23.68 -21.10 9.58
N ALA A 26 22.74 -21.68 8.84
CA ALA A 26 22.16 -21.04 7.69
C ALA A 26 21.50 -19.76 8.21
N GLY A 27 22.23 -18.64 8.11
CA GLY A 27 21.65 -17.33 8.27
C GLY A 27 20.59 -17.22 7.20
N PHE A 28 19.33 -17.23 7.62
CA PHE A 28 18.22 -16.85 6.77
C PHE A 28 18.42 -15.36 6.48
N SER A 29 19.22 -15.06 5.45
CA SER A 29 19.25 -13.75 4.84
C SER A 29 17.89 -13.62 4.15
N SER A 30 16.91 -13.18 4.94
CA SER A 30 15.72 -12.57 4.39
C SER A 30 16.23 -11.33 3.67
N SER A 31 16.54 -11.50 2.39
CA SER A 31 16.52 -10.40 1.45
C SER A 31 15.09 -9.87 1.48
N ARG A 32 14.82 -8.99 2.46
CA ARG A 32 13.83 -7.95 2.28
C ARG A 32 14.30 -7.26 1.02
N LYS A 33 13.72 -7.64 -0.11
CA LYS A 33 13.63 -6.78 -1.28
C LYS A 33 13.02 -5.52 -0.68
N LEU A 34 13.85 -4.53 -0.36
CA LEU A 34 13.37 -3.19 -0.12
C LEU A 34 12.64 -2.89 -1.42
N PHE A 35 11.31 -2.96 -1.38
CA PHE A 35 10.50 -2.26 -2.33
C PHE A 35 10.94 -0.82 -2.15
N GLN A 36 11.84 -0.38 -3.04
CA GLN A 36 12.30 0.98 -3.08
C GLN A 36 11.07 1.74 -3.57
N VAL A 37 10.25 2.18 -2.62
CA VAL A 37 9.11 3.05 -2.88
C VAL A 37 9.73 4.23 -3.64
N LYS A 38 9.36 4.37 -4.91
CA LYS A 38 9.84 5.48 -5.74
C LYS A 38 9.52 6.75 -4.95
N ALA A 39 10.52 7.64 -4.80
CA ALA A 39 10.31 8.97 -4.24
C ALA A 39 8.99 9.50 -4.78
N SER A 40 8.04 9.74 -3.88
CA SER A 40 6.66 9.94 -4.29
C SER A 40 6.64 11.19 -5.15
N ARG A 41 5.91 11.18 -6.27
CA ARG A 41 5.76 12.39 -7.11
C ARG A 41 5.17 13.57 -6.32
N VAL A 42 4.60 13.26 -5.16
CA VAL A 42 4.07 14.19 -4.17
C VAL A 42 5.18 14.95 -3.44
N ASP A 43 6.35 14.33 -3.21
CA ASP A 43 7.47 14.95 -2.48
C ASP A 43 8.09 16.16 -3.19
N SER A 44 7.83 16.33 -4.50
CA SER A 44 8.26 17.52 -5.24
C SER A 44 7.43 18.76 -4.91
N PHE A 45 6.29 18.60 -4.22
CA PHE A 45 5.41 19.69 -3.83
C PHE A 45 5.62 20.07 -2.36
N SER A 46 5.67 21.38 -2.09
CA SER A 46 5.80 21.90 -0.74
C SER A 46 4.45 21.93 -0.05
N LYS A 47 4.38 21.46 1.21
CA LYS A 47 3.16 21.54 2.03
C LYS A 47 2.71 22.97 2.34
N SER A 48 3.57 23.95 2.10
CA SER A 48 3.29 25.38 2.30
C SER A 48 2.50 26.01 1.16
N ASP A 49 2.52 25.37 -0.02
CA ASP A 49 1.92 25.90 -1.24
C ASP A 49 0.47 25.40 -1.38
N ILE A 50 -0.37 26.19 -2.06
CA ILE A 50 -1.76 25.81 -2.31
C ILE A 50 -1.78 24.88 -3.51
N ILE A 51 -2.14 23.61 -3.28
CA ILE A 51 -2.28 22.59 -4.31
C ILE A 51 -3.67 22.63 -4.92
N VAL A 52 -3.74 22.57 -6.25
CA VAL A 52 -5.00 22.45 -7.00
C VAL A 52 -5.07 21.07 -7.67
N SER A 53 -6.05 20.28 -7.24
CA SER A 53 -6.32 18.92 -7.75
C SER A 53 -7.70 18.86 -8.44
N PRO A 54 -7.80 19.14 -9.76
CA PRO A 54 -9.07 19.05 -10.49
C PRO A 54 -9.60 17.60 -10.58
N SER A 55 -10.89 17.41 -10.31
CA SER A 55 -11.56 16.11 -10.47
C SER A 55 -11.87 15.79 -11.93
N ILE A 56 -11.40 14.63 -12.39
CA ILE A 56 -11.63 14.16 -13.76
C ILE A 56 -13.08 13.75 -14.03
N LEU A 57 -13.92 13.61 -13.00
CA LEU A 57 -15.35 13.29 -13.20
C LEU A 57 -16.10 14.35 -13.99
N SER A 58 -15.62 15.60 -13.94
CA SER A 58 -16.20 16.71 -14.70
C SER A 58 -15.67 16.79 -16.13
N ALA A 59 -14.67 15.98 -16.49
CA ALA A 59 -14.05 16.00 -17.80
C ALA A 59 -14.86 15.21 -18.82
N ASN A 60 -14.62 15.49 -20.10
CA ASN A 60 -15.18 14.69 -21.18
C ASN A 60 -14.41 13.36 -21.31
N PHE A 61 -15.00 12.27 -20.82
CA PHE A 61 -14.43 10.92 -20.86
C PHE A 61 -14.07 10.43 -22.28
N ALA A 62 -14.75 10.91 -23.33
CA ALA A 62 -14.42 10.53 -24.70
C ALA A 62 -13.05 11.04 -25.16
N LYS A 63 -12.52 12.07 -24.48
CA LYS A 63 -11.23 12.72 -24.79
C LYS A 63 -10.38 12.90 -23.54
N LEU A 64 -10.43 11.94 -22.62
CA LEU A 64 -9.86 12.08 -21.28
C LEU A 64 -8.37 12.43 -21.31
N GLY A 65 -7.59 11.79 -22.20
CA GLY A 65 -6.15 12.07 -22.30
C GLY A 65 -5.83 13.50 -22.79
N GLU A 66 -6.66 14.07 -23.66
CA GLU A 66 -6.50 15.46 -24.10
C GLU A 66 -6.88 16.44 -22.99
N GLN A 67 -7.95 16.13 -22.24
CA GLN A 67 -8.41 16.95 -21.11
C GLN A 67 -7.38 17.01 -20.00
N VAL A 68 -6.76 15.86 -19.67
CA VAL A 68 -5.70 15.79 -18.65
C VAL A 68 -4.48 16.62 -19.07
N LYS A 69 -4.05 16.53 -20.32
CA LYS A 69 -2.96 17.38 -20.82
C LYS A 69 -3.32 18.86 -20.81
N ALA A 70 -4.57 19.21 -21.11
CA ALA A 70 -5.02 20.59 -21.09
C ALA A 70 -4.96 21.20 -19.67
N VAL A 71 -5.37 20.44 -18.64
CA VAL A 71 -5.28 20.91 -17.25
C VAL A 71 -3.84 20.94 -16.74
N GLU A 72 -3.00 19.99 -17.17
CA GLU A 72 -1.56 19.99 -16.86
C GLU A 72 -0.89 21.24 -17.42
N VAL A 73 -1.17 21.62 -18.67
CA VAL A 73 -0.68 22.88 -19.27
C VAL A 73 -1.27 24.11 -18.60
N ALA A 74 -2.48 24.03 -18.05
CA ALA A 74 -3.08 25.11 -17.27
C ALA A 74 -2.41 25.29 -15.90
N GLY A 75 -1.51 24.40 -15.50
CA GLY A 75 -0.74 24.48 -14.26
C GLY A 75 -1.45 23.87 -13.06
N CYS A 76 -2.22 22.80 -13.25
CA CYS A 76 -2.68 22.01 -12.11
C CYS A 76 -1.53 21.22 -11.49
N ASP A 77 -1.59 21.01 -10.19
CA ASP A 77 -0.54 20.29 -9.46
C ASP A 77 -0.78 18.78 -9.53
N TRP A 78 -1.99 18.34 -9.16
CA TRP A 78 -2.36 16.93 -9.07
C TRP A 78 -3.60 16.64 -9.93
N ILE A 79 -3.91 15.37 -10.16
CA ILE A 79 -5.13 14.95 -10.85
C ILE A 79 -5.97 14.12 -9.89
N HIS A 80 -7.17 14.61 -9.58
CA HIS A 80 -8.08 13.94 -8.65
C HIS A 80 -8.98 12.92 -9.37
N VAL A 81 -9.04 11.71 -8.84
CA VAL A 81 -9.74 10.55 -9.40
C VAL A 81 -10.68 9.97 -8.36
N ASP A 82 -11.97 10.27 -8.51
CA ASP A 82 -13.02 9.76 -7.64
C ASP A 82 -13.55 8.38 -8.10
N VAL A 83 -13.37 7.37 -7.26
CA VAL A 83 -13.80 5.99 -7.49
C VAL A 83 -15.03 5.69 -6.64
N MET A 84 -16.16 5.42 -7.28
CA MET A 84 -17.43 5.08 -6.62
C MET A 84 -17.91 3.70 -7.08
N ASP A 85 -18.39 2.88 -6.14
CA ASP A 85 -18.79 1.47 -6.39
C ASP A 85 -20.30 1.21 -6.42
N GLY A 86 -21.14 2.24 -6.29
CA GLY A 86 -22.60 2.09 -6.24
C GLY A 86 -23.14 1.59 -4.89
N ARG A 87 -22.27 1.20 -3.94
CA ARG A 87 -22.65 0.68 -2.62
C ARG A 87 -22.43 1.72 -1.54
N PHE A 88 -21.26 2.35 -1.51
CA PHE A 88 -20.96 3.43 -0.58
C PHE A 88 -21.67 4.73 -1.00
N VAL A 89 -21.62 5.03 -2.29
CA VAL A 89 -22.38 6.11 -2.95
C VAL A 89 -23.28 5.47 -4.00
N PRO A 90 -24.52 5.93 -4.25
CA PRO A 90 -25.43 5.33 -5.24
C PRO A 90 -24.98 5.49 -6.71
N ASN A 91 -23.79 6.03 -6.94
CA ASN A 91 -23.22 6.28 -8.27
C ASN A 91 -22.05 5.33 -8.52
N ILE A 92 -21.83 4.95 -9.77
CA ILE A 92 -20.69 4.12 -10.20
C ILE A 92 -19.88 4.94 -11.18
N THR A 93 -18.59 5.16 -10.90
CA THR A 93 -17.73 6.00 -11.72
C THR A 93 -16.75 5.17 -12.54
N ILE A 94 -15.53 5.03 -12.04
CA ILE A 94 -14.36 4.53 -12.75
C ILE A 94 -13.55 3.62 -11.83
N GLY A 95 -12.81 2.69 -12.44
CA GLY A 95 -11.96 1.75 -11.71
C GLY A 95 -10.47 1.93 -12.01
N PRO A 96 -9.63 0.98 -11.55
CA PRO A 96 -8.18 1.03 -11.74
C PRO A 96 -7.74 1.15 -13.20
N LEU A 97 -8.56 0.67 -14.14
CA LEU A 97 -8.28 0.75 -15.57
C LEU A 97 -8.11 2.18 -16.09
N ILE A 98 -8.84 3.15 -15.53
CA ILE A 98 -8.71 4.55 -15.93
C ILE A 98 -7.41 5.13 -15.37
N VAL A 99 -7.03 4.78 -14.14
CA VAL A 99 -5.75 5.19 -13.55
C VAL A 99 -4.59 4.66 -14.38
N ASP A 100 -4.63 3.39 -14.78
CA ASP A 100 -3.62 2.76 -15.65
C ASP A 100 -3.54 3.44 -17.02
N ALA A 101 -4.67 3.83 -17.60
CA ALA A 101 -4.73 4.55 -18.86
C ALA A 101 -4.22 6.00 -18.76
N LEU A 102 -4.39 6.65 -17.61
CA LEU A 102 -3.93 8.01 -17.36
C LEU A 102 -2.44 8.09 -17.01
N ARG A 103 -1.90 7.05 -16.37
CA ARG A 103 -0.50 7.01 -15.94
C ARG A 103 0.52 7.31 -17.05
N PRO A 104 0.39 6.82 -18.30
CA PRO A 104 1.31 7.17 -19.40
C PRO A 104 1.01 8.54 -20.05
N VAL A 105 -0.11 9.18 -19.71
CA VAL A 105 -0.54 10.45 -20.32
C VAL A 105 0.06 11.66 -19.60
N THR A 106 0.23 11.57 -18.29
CA THR A 106 0.72 12.66 -17.42
C THR A 106 1.75 12.14 -16.41
N ASP A 107 2.71 12.99 -16.06
CA ASP A 107 3.69 12.75 -15.00
C ASP A 107 3.26 13.37 -13.65
N LEU A 108 2.13 14.08 -13.60
CA LEU A 108 1.60 14.63 -12.36
C LEU A 108 1.18 13.54 -11.37
N PRO A 109 1.17 13.83 -10.05
CA PRO A 109 0.63 12.92 -9.05
C PRO A 109 -0.84 12.61 -9.32
N LEU A 110 -1.17 11.31 -9.27
CA LEU A 110 -2.56 10.84 -9.35
C LEU A 110 -3.08 10.64 -7.92
N ASP A 111 -4.07 11.45 -7.57
CA ASP A 111 -4.76 11.43 -6.29
C ASP A 111 -6.06 10.65 -6.42
N VAL A 112 -6.08 9.43 -5.87
CA VAL A 112 -7.20 8.49 -6.01
C VAL A 112 -8.02 8.45 -4.75
N HIS A 113 -9.26 8.90 -4.85
CA HIS A 113 -10.21 8.93 -3.76
C HIS A 113 -11.18 7.75 -3.84
N LEU A 114 -11.11 6.84 -2.86
CA LEU A 114 -11.88 5.60 -2.82
C LEU A 114 -13.16 5.74 -2.00
N MET A 115 -14.25 6.10 -2.69
CA MET A 115 -15.63 6.07 -2.19
C MET A 115 -16.25 4.67 -2.40
N ILE A 116 -15.67 3.65 -1.76
CA ILE A 116 -16.07 2.25 -1.91
C ILE A 116 -16.18 1.54 -0.56
N VAL A 117 -16.95 0.44 -0.51
CA VAL A 117 -16.91 -0.48 0.63
C VAL A 117 -15.71 -1.44 0.51
N GLU A 118 -15.11 -1.80 1.65
CA GLU A 118 -13.96 -2.71 1.74
C GLU A 118 -12.76 -2.25 0.87
N PRO A 119 -12.27 -1.01 1.02
CA PRO A 119 -11.19 -0.46 0.20
C PRO A 119 -9.91 -1.29 0.28
N GLU A 120 -9.66 -1.99 1.40
CA GLU A 120 -8.50 -2.87 1.59
C GLU A 120 -8.32 -3.93 0.50
N GLN A 121 -9.40 -4.33 -0.18
CA GLN A 121 -9.33 -5.31 -1.27
C GLN A 121 -8.92 -4.68 -2.61
N ARG A 122 -9.06 -3.37 -2.76
CA ARG A 122 -8.90 -2.64 -4.03
C ARG A 122 -7.68 -1.73 -4.07
N ILE A 123 -7.19 -1.27 -2.92
CA ILE A 123 -5.94 -0.51 -2.78
C ILE A 123 -4.78 -1.09 -3.63
N PRO A 124 -4.46 -2.41 -3.58
CA PRO A 124 -3.32 -2.93 -4.36
C PRO A 124 -3.50 -2.79 -5.87
N ASP A 125 -4.75 -2.83 -6.37
CA ASP A 125 -5.03 -2.65 -7.80
C ASP A 125 -4.76 -1.21 -8.23
N PHE A 126 -5.11 -0.22 -7.40
CA PHE A 126 -4.88 1.20 -7.68
C PHE A 126 -3.40 1.59 -7.59
N ILE A 127 -2.68 1.07 -6.59
CA ILE A 127 -1.23 1.27 -6.48
C ILE A 127 -0.53 0.67 -7.70
N LYS A 128 -0.94 -0.53 -8.13
CA LYS A 128 -0.37 -1.18 -9.32
C LYS A 128 -0.67 -0.40 -10.61
N ALA A 129 -1.85 0.20 -10.71
CA ALA A 129 -2.23 1.07 -11.82
C ALA A 129 -1.44 2.39 -11.87
N GLY A 130 -0.75 2.76 -10.78
CA GLY A 130 0.13 3.92 -10.71
C GLY A 130 -0.46 5.12 -9.97
N ALA A 131 -1.39 4.88 -9.04
CA ALA A 131 -1.80 5.88 -8.06
C ALA A 131 -0.61 6.31 -7.19
N ASP A 132 -0.48 7.62 -6.94
CA ASP A 132 0.56 8.17 -6.07
C ASP A 132 0.01 8.42 -4.66
N ILE A 133 -1.23 8.89 -4.57
CA ILE A 133 -1.98 9.09 -3.33
C ILE A 133 -3.24 8.23 -3.41
N VAL A 134 -3.56 7.57 -2.29
CA VAL A 134 -4.81 6.85 -2.14
C VAL A 134 -5.50 7.36 -0.88
N SER A 135 -6.69 7.93 -1.03
CA SER A 135 -7.52 8.38 0.08
C SER A 135 -8.66 7.39 0.31
N VAL A 136 -8.89 7.06 1.58
CA VAL A 136 -9.95 6.16 2.01
C VAL A 136 -10.87 6.85 2.99
N HIS A 137 -12.14 6.46 2.95
CA HIS A 137 -13.17 6.93 3.86
C HIS A 137 -12.99 6.38 5.28
N CYS A 138 -13.21 7.24 6.27
CA CYS A 138 -13.06 6.88 7.68
C CYS A 138 -14.32 6.28 8.31
N GLU A 139 -15.43 6.35 7.59
CA GLU A 139 -16.72 5.87 8.02
C GLU A 139 -16.72 4.35 8.18
N GLN A 140 -17.38 3.89 9.25
CA GLN A 140 -17.52 2.46 9.53
C GLN A 140 -18.19 1.67 8.40
N THR A 141 -19.01 2.36 7.60
CA THR A 141 -19.67 1.82 6.40
C THR A 141 -18.66 1.45 5.30
N ALA A 142 -17.53 2.16 5.22
CA ALA A 142 -16.47 1.87 4.25
C ALA A 142 -15.50 0.81 4.78
N THR A 143 -14.97 0.99 5.99
CA THR A 143 -14.08 0.01 6.64
C THR A 143 -14.23 0.00 8.15
N ILE A 144 -14.19 -1.21 8.73
CA ILE A 144 -14.14 -1.41 10.20
C ILE A 144 -12.70 -1.35 10.74
N HIS A 145 -11.69 -1.38 9.86
CA HIS A 145 -10.28 -1.55 10.21
C HIS A 145 -9.40 -0.47 9.55
N LEU A 146 -9.76 0.80 9.74
CA LEU A 146 -9.08 1.95 9.15
C LEU A 146 -7.57 1.93 9.38
N HIS A 147 -7.13 1.81 10.64
CA HIS A 147 -5.70 1.81 10.98
C HIS A 147 -4.93 0.70 10.24
N ARG A 148 -5.51 -0.49 10.12
CA ARG A 148 -4.90 -1.60 9.39
C ARG A 148 -4.82 -1.33 7.89
N THR A 149 -5.82 -0.66 7.34
CA THR A 149 -5.90 -0.34 5.91
C THR A 149 -4.81 0.67 5.52
N VAL A 150 -4.54 1.64 6.40
CA VAL A 150 -3.43 2.59 6.22
C VAL A 150 -2.07 1.92 6.41
N ASP A 151 -1.91 1.09 7.45
CA ASP A 151 -0.65 0.38 7.70
C ASP A 151 -0.30 -0.67 6.63
N GLN A 152 -1.25 -1.10 5.81
CA GLN A 152 -1.03 -2.13 4.82
C GLN A 152 -0.03 -1.71 3.74
N GLU A 153 0.06 -0.43 3.43
CA GLU A 153 0.90 0.08 2.36
C GLU A 153 1.57 1.40 2.83
N GLU A 154 2.90 1.47 2.84
CA GLU A 154 3.68 2.68 3.20
C GLU A 154 3.64 3.72 2.06
N HIS A 155 2.44 4.09 1.63
CA HIS A 155 2.17 5.10 0.60
C HIS A 155 1.55 6.35 1.26
N THR A 156 1.66 7.51 0.61
CA THR A 156 1.10 8.77 1.14
C THR A 156 -0.42 8.67 1.15
N PHE A 157 -0.98 8.35 2.32
CA PHE A 157 -2.42 8.35 2.58
C PHE A 157 -2.83 9.72 3.10
N ASP A 158 -3.78 10.37 2.41
CA ASP A 158 -4.45 11.57 2.92
C ASP A 158 -5.83 11.21 3.47
N PHE A 159 -6.10 11.69 4.68
CA PHE A 159 -7.33 11.45 5.43
C PHE A 159 -8.39 12.49 5.08
N LEU A 160 -9.49 12.06 4.46
CA LEU A 160 -10.65 12.90 4.22
C LEU A 160 -11.72 12.56 5.27
N ALA A 161 -11.77 13.35 6.35
CA ALA A 161 -12.97 13.42 7.18
C ALA A 161 -13.90 14.46 6.57
N SER A 162 -15.08 14.03 6.14
CA SER A 162 -16.16 14.93 5.70
C SER A 162 -16.96 15.50 6.87
#